data_AF-A0AAW1RYD5-F1
#
_entry.id   AF-A0AAW1RYD5-F1
#
_cell.length_a   1.000
_cell.length_b   1.000
_cell.length_c   1.000
_cell.angle_alpha   90.00
_cell.angle_beta   90.00
_cell.angle_gamma   90.00
#
_symmetry.space_group_name_H-M   'P 1'
#
loop_
_entity.id
_entity.type
_entity.pdbx_description
1 polymer ?
#
loop_
_entity_poly.entity_id
_entity_poly.type
_entity_poly.pdbx_seq_one_letter_code
_entity_poly.pdbx_strand_id
1 'polypeptide(L)'
;MLRVAAAVGLALLATVSAAPFETGTGLLPLGNLFTTDAGGPYNLSLLSVQQNEVKAALAARGSYTDADIVNFLTNVECLEGRFDSMGTLGLDFNDDLTLGGPDSVGYGKANLSSEVLSALTEVAVSEQGHALFTRHAGGVLPCPYVNYTAGFNDVLAAAYGLAPGEDISRLFGVPFDPLYSDETFLLSVVFLEELGATGNKGLISLISNPVIADGVSGLATSATAFAAIERFLLFQRRNVNVYPTNETVAQVFARLSALRDALDGPQFDDQGLLNTDPRFIAIAVNQTNTSQYINNIPTDVQGLTFSRTPQMIINILTLGSPTGVGGFFPSGLVGNITSPAGYNLTASGTESWGNATEVNEETFAEAGTLQPPLTAEGPFMVPGELDLTQAEGGPLTNDSYLSRGFFTTAPQLPRVGQSPMVMVGTPSGTARPGGYGGK
;
A
#
# COMPACT_ATOMS: atom_id res chain seq x y z
N MET A 1 -58.17 26.21 -26.58
CA MET A 1 -57.23 25.55 -27.51
C MET A 1 -55.96 26.39 -27.61
N LEU A 2 -54.84 25.71 -27.78
CA LEU A 2 -53.48 26.08 -27.44
C LEU A 2 -52.88 27.26 -28.23
N ARG A 3 -51.93 27.94 -27.57
CA ARG A 3 -51.00 28.99 -28.03
C ARG A 3 -50.09 28.53 -29.17
N VAL A 4 -49.60 29.44 -30.01
CA VAL A 4 -48.15 29.60 -30.31
C VAL A 4 -47.85 31.05 -30.73
N ALA A 5 -47.10 31.77 -29.90
CA ALA A 5 -46.36 32.96 -30.29
C ALA A 5 -44.88 32.55 -30.33
N ALA A 6 -44.24 32.69 -31.49
CA ALA A 6 -42.83 32.38 -31.66
C ALA A 6 -41.97 33.49 -31.04
N ALA A 7 -41.32 33.18 -29.91
CA ALA A 7 -40.25 33.99 -29.36
C ALA A 7 -38.93 33.52 -29.97
N VAL A 8 -38.29 34.40 -30.74
CA VAL A 8 -36.90 34.22 -31.21
C VAL A 8 -35.99 34.46 -30.02
N GLY A 9 -35.53 33.38 -29.38
CA GLY A 9 -34.52 33.42 -28.33
C GLY A 9 -33.14 33.63 -28.93
N LEU A 10 -32.55 34.79 -28.67
CA LEU A 10 -31.15 35.07 -28.95
C LEU A 10 -30.30 34.24 -27.97
N ALA A 11 -29.80 33.09 -28.42
CA ALA A 11 -28.86 32.30 -27.65
C ALA A 11 -27.50 33.02 -27.64
N LEU A 12 -27.21 33.76 -26.57
CA LEU A 12 -25.83 34.13 -26.23
C LEU A 12 -25.08 32.83 -25.91
N LEU A 13 -24.33 32.30 -26.87
CA LEU A 13 -23.25 31.37 -26.57
C LEU A 13 -22.17 32.16 -25.82
N ALA A 14 -22.22 32.12 -24.49
CA ALA A 14 -21.06 32.44 -23.67
C ALA A 14 -20.05 31.30 -23.85
N THR A 15 -19.13 31.46 -24.80
CA THR A 15 -17.91 30.66 -24.84
C THR A 15 -17.08 31.05 -23.62
N VAL A 16 -17.20 30.29 -22.54
CA VAL A 16 -16.27 30.36 -21.40
C VAL A 16 -14.96 29.73 -21.90
N SER A 17 -14.10 30.54 -22.50
CA SER A 17 -12.71 30.13 -22.69
C SER A 17 -12.06 30.15 -21.31
N ALA A 18 -11.83 28.97 -20.74
CA ALA A 18 -10.96 28.86 -19.56
C ALA A 18 -9.60 29.43 -19.96
N ALA A 19 -9.18 30.52 -19.32
CA ALA A 19 -7.85 31.04 -19.51
C ALA A 19 -6.85 29.95 -19.07
N PRO A 20 -5.81 29.64 -19.87
CA PRO A 20 -4.76 28.76 -19.40
C PRO A 20 -4.10 29.41 -18.18
N PHE A 21 -3.97 28.67 -17.09
CA PHE A 21 -3.26 29.12 -15.90
C PHE A 21 -1.82 29.50 -16.26
N GLU A 22 -1.33 30.63 -15.75
CA GLU A 22 0.08 31.02 -15.91
C GLU A 22 0.98 29.96 -15.26
N THR A 23 1.95 29.46 -16.03
CA THR A 23 2.98 28.55 -15.53
C THR A 23 3.84 29.28 -14.49
N GLY A 24 3.86 28.80 -13.23
CA GLY A 24 4.79 29.27 -12.20
C GLY A 24 4.17 29.88 -10.95
N THR A 25 2.85 29.93 -10.81
CA THR A 25 2.20 30.32 -9.55
C THR A 25 1.86 29.09 -8.72
N GLY A 26 2.80 28.66 -7.86
CA GLY A 26 2.63 27.93 -6.60
C GLY A 26 1.65 26.76 -6.54
N LEU A 27 2.18 25.57 -6.22
CA LEU A 27 1.50 24.43 -5.57
C LEU A 27 0.10 24.76 -5.03
N LEU A 28 -0.95 24.19 -5.62
CA LEU A 28 -2.24 24.00 -4.95
C LEU A 28 -2.83 22.60 -5.25
N PRO A 29 -2.35 21.54 -4.57
CA PRO A 29 -3.11 20.31 -4.32
C PRO A 29 -4.32 20.59 -3.42
N LEU A 30 -5.44 19.88 -3.66
CA LEU A 30 -6.66 19.87 -2.84
C LEU A 30 -7.22 21.27 -2.55
N GLY A 31 -7.98 21.76 -3.55
CA GLY A 31 -8.36 23.15 -3.72
C GLY A 31 -8.83 23.88 -2.47
N ASN A 32 -8.25 25.05 -2.22
CA ASN A 32 -8.82 26.20 -1.50
C ASN A 32 -9.70 25.93 -0.27
N LEU A 33 -9.45 24.82 0.44
CA LEU A 33 -9.80 24.63 1.85
C LEU A 33 -8.57 25.01 2.69
N PHE A 34 -7.94 26.14 2.38
CA PHE A 34 -7.18 26.82 3.42
C PHE A 34 -8.20 27.14 4.49
N THR A 35 -8.11 26.45 5.63
CA THR A 35 -8.85 26.91 6.80
C THR A 35 -8.47 28.37 7.01
N THR A 36 -9.48 29.22 7.16
CA THR A 36 -9.28 30.63 7.54
C THR A 36 -8.71 30.75 8.96
N ASP A 37 -8.61 29.63 9.69
CA ASP A 37 -7.99 29.48 11.00
C ASP A 37 -6.48 29.20 10.87
N ALA A 38 -5.77 30.14 10.24
CA ALA A 38 -4.31 30.15 10.22
C ALA A 38 -3.81 30.33 11.67
N GLY A 39 -3.43 29.21 12.31
CA GLY A 39 -3.06 29.17 13.71
C GLY A 39 -4.12 28.60 14.67
N GLY A 40 -5.12 27.86 14.16
CA GLY A 40 -6.04 27.08 14.98
C GLY A 40 -5.31 26.17 15.99
N PRO A 41 -6.01 25.59 16.99
CA PRO A 41 -5.41 24.82 18.10
C PRO A 41 -4.84 23.45 17.67
N TYR A 42 -4.37 23.33 16.43
CA TYR A 42 -3.80 22.12 15.85
C TYR A 42 -2.40 21.92 16.43
N ASN A 43 -2.22 20.84 17.19
CA ASN A 43 -0.89 20.39 17.56
C ASN A 43 -0.37 19.38 16.54
N LEU A 44 0.09 19.87 15.39
CA LEU A 44 0.57 18.99 14.32
C LEU A 44 1.84 18.22 14.68
N SER A 45 2.54 18.60 15.76
CA SER A 45 3.66 17.79 16.26
C SER A 45 3.21 16.41 16.77
N LEU A 46 1.92 16.25 17.11
CA LEU A 46 1.31 14.96 17.46
C LEU A 46 0.82 14.17 16.23
N LEU A 47 0.85 14.77 15.03
CA LEU A 47 0.42 14.17 13.76
C LEU A 47 1.63 13.95 12.83
N SER A 48 2.81 13.69 13.39
CA SER A 48 4.07 13.60 12.65
C SER A 48 4.05 12.50 11.57
N VAL A 49 3.36 11.39 11.82
CA VAL A 49 3.15 10.30 10.84
C VAL A 49 2.40 10.84 9.62
N GLN A 50 1.21 11.42 9.83
CA GLN A 50 0.41 11.98 8.74
C GLN A 50 1.13 13.12 8.01
N GLN A 51 1.91 13.94 8.72
CA GLN A 51 2.74 14.97 8.09
C GLN A 51 3.80 14.37 7.15
N ASN A 52 4.45 13.27 7.55
CA ASN A 52 5.45 12.59 6.73
C ASN A 52 4.81 11.94 5.49
N GLU A 53 3.65 11.29 5.64
CA GLU A 53 2.88 10.72 4.53
C GLU A 53 2.54 11.80 3.47
N VAL A 54 2.03 12.95 3.91
CA VAL A 54 1.69 14.06 3.00
C VAL A 54 2.95 14.64 2.34
N LYS A 55 4.07 14.78 3.06
CA LYS A 55 5.33 15.28 2.48
C LYS A 55 5.89 14.32 1.44
N ALA A 56 5.89 13.02 1.73
CA ALA A 56 6.29 11.99 0.77
C ALA A 56 5.46 12.10 -0.52
N ALA A 57 4.15 12.31 -0.37
CA ALA A 57 3.27 12.52 -1.51
C ALA A 57 3.57 13.82 -2.26
N LEU A 58 3.77 14.95 -1.58
CA LEU A 58 4.09 16.22 -2.25
C LEU A 58 5.41 16.13 -3.04
N ALA A 59 6.40 15.40 -2.53
CA ALA A 59 7.66 15.15 -3.25
C ALA A 59 7.39 14.38 -4.53
N ALA A 60 6.54 13.37 -4.39
CA ALA A 60 6.17 12.50 -5.49
C ALA A 60 5.43 13.22 -6.62
N ARG A 61 4.43 14.00 -6.23
CA ARG A 61 3.63 14.84 -7.11
C ARG A 61 4.46 15.78 -7.99
N GLY A 62 5.60 16.28 -7.49
CA GLY A 62 6.48 17.17 -8.26
C GLY A 62 6.95 16.58 -9.59
N SER A 63 6.87 15.26 -9.77
CA SER A 63 7.29 14.56 -10.98
C SER A 63 6.14 14.02 -11.83
N TYR A 64 4.91 14.02 -11.34
CA TYR A 64 3.77 13.33 -11.97
C TYR A 64 2.50 14.17 -12.04
N THR A 65 1.73 13.99 -13.10
CA THR A 65 0.42 14.62 -13.29
C THR A 65 -0.71 13.75 -12.70
N ASP A 66 -1.90 14.33 -12.50
CA ASP A 66 -3.09 13.56 -12.12
C ASP A 66 -3.40 12.44 -13.12
N ALA A 67 -3.11 12.64 -14.41
CA ALA A 67 -3.27 11.60 -15.43
C ALA A 67 -2.27 10.45 -15.26
N ASP A 68 -1.03 10.74 -14.86
CA ASP A 68 -0.03 9.71 -14.54
C ASP A 68 -0.46 8.89 -13.32
N ILE A 69 -1.03 9.55 -12.31
CA ILE A 69 -1.54 8.91 -11.09
C ILE A 69 -2.75 8.01 -11.41
N VAL A 70 -3.71 8.48 -12.22
CA VAL A 70 -4.85 7.66 -12.65
C VAL A 70 -4.39 6.48 -13.51
N ASN A 71 -3.39 6.66 -14.37
CA ASN A 71 -2.81 5.56 -15.15
C ASN A 71 -2.10 4.53 -14.25
N PHE A 72 -1.37 4.98 -13.23
CA PHE A 72 -0.81 4.08 -12.21
C PHE A 72 -1.91 3.28 -11.50
N LEU A 73 -2.95 3.98 -11.02
CA LEU A 73 -4.11 3.36 -10.39
C LEU A 73 -4.76 2.31 -11.31
N THR A 74 -4.87 2.61 -12.61
CA THR A 74 -5.41 1.65 -13.59
C THR A 74 -4.62 0.34 -13.64
N ASN A 75 -3.30 0.36 -13.44
CA ASN A 75 -2.51 -0.87 -13.41
C ASN A 75 -2.87 -1.76 -12.22
N VAL A 76 -3.00 -1.18 -11.03
CA VAL A 76 -3.27 -1.93 -9.80
C VAL A 76 -4.73 -2.40 -9.75
N GLU A 77 -5.68 -1.59 -10.20
CA GLU A 77 -7.09 -1.98 -10.31
C GLU A 77 -7.32 -3.08 -11.36
N CYS A 78 -6.51 -3.09 -12.45
CA CYS A 78 -6.50 -4.20 -13.40
C CYS A 78 -5.87 -5.47 -12.82
N LEU A 79 -4.85 -5.35 -11.96
CA LEU A 79 -4.22 -6.50 -11.31
C LEU A 79 -5.23 -7.18 -10.38
N GLU A 80 -5.84 -6.41 -9.48
CA GLU A 80 -6.75 -6.90 -8.47
C GLU A 80 -8.10 -7.32 -9.06
N GLY A 81 -8.80 -6.40 -9.72
CA GLY A 81 -10.17 -6.68 -10.12
C GLY A 81 -10.34 -7.78 -11.16
N ARG A 82 -9.32 -8.03 -12.01
CA ARG A 82 -9.34 -9.19 -12.91
C ARG A 82 -9.15 -10.50 -12.16
N PHE A 83 -8.28 -10.54 -11.16
CA PHE A 83 -8.07 -11.72 -10.32
C PHE A 83 -9.35 -12.05 -9.54
N ASP A 84 -9.95 -11.04 -8.92
CA ASP A 84 -11.13 -11.15 -8.08
C ASP A 84 -12.37 -11.52 -8.88
N SER A 85 -12.58 -10.88 -10.02
CA SER A 85 -13.70 -11.19 -10.93
C SER A 85 -13.60 -12.61 -11.46
N MET A 86 -12.42 -13.04 -11.91
CA MET A 86 -12.24 -14.42 -12.39
C MET A 86 -12.34 -15.44 -11.26
N GLY A 87 -11.69 -15.19 -10.13
CA GLY A 87 -11.72 -16.04 -8.93
C GLY A 87 -13.13 -16.26 -8.41
N THR A 88 -13.86 -15.18 -8.23
CA THR A 88 -15.17 -15.20 -7.58
C THR A 88 -16.31 -15.44 -8.54
N LEU A 89 -16.29 -14.87 -9.75
CA LEU A 89 -17.41 -14.95 -10.70
C LEU A 89 -17.14 -15.95 -11.83
N GLY A 90 -15.87 -16.16 -12.19
CA GLY A 90 -15.49 -16.92 -13.38
C GLY A 90 -15.63 -16.11 -14.67
N LEU A 91 -15.68 -14.78 -14.54
CA LEU A 91 -15.82 -13.82 -15.63
C LEU A 91 -14.75 -12.74 -15.44
N ASP A 92 -13.98 -12.47 -16.49
CA ASP A 92 -12.98 -11.40 -16.49
C ASP A 92 -13.67 -10.05 -16.79
N PHE A 93 -12.90 -8.98 -16.70
CA PHE A 93 -13.30 -7.67 -17.17
C PHE A 93 -13.72 -7.68 -18.64
N ASN A 94 -14.69 -6.83 -18.98
CA ASN A 94 -15.09 -6.63 -20.37
C ASN A 94 -14.06 -5.78 -21.14
N ASP A 95 -14.23 -5.70 -22.46
CA ASP A 95 -13.31 -4.99 -23.35
C ASP A 95 -13.22 -3.48 -23.05
N ASP A 96 -14.29 -2.87 -22.54
CA ASP A 96 -14.30 -1.44 -22.16
C ASP A 96 -13.43 -1.17 -20.92
N LEU A 97 -13.26 -2.16 -20.05
CA LEU A 97 -12.39 -2.08 -18.88
C LEU A 97 -10.95 -2.49 -19.20
N THR A 98 -10.73 -3.48 -20.06
CA THR A 98 -9.36 -3.94 -20.38
C THR A 98 -8.66 -3.11 -21.45
N LEU A 99 -9.43 -2.43 -22.32
CA LEU A 99 -8.98 -1.68 -23.49
C LEU A 99 -8.03 -2.48 -24.41
N GLY A 100 -8.25 -3.79 -24.54
CA GLY A 100 -7.44 -4.67 -25.39
C GLY A 100 -6.04 -4.94 -24.86
N GLY A 101 -5.84 -4.81 -23.54
CA GLY A 101 -4.62 -5.28 -22.87
C GLY A 101 -4.36 -6.77 -23.10
N PRO A 102 -3.10 -7.21 -22.97
CA PRO A 102 -2.74 -8.62 -23.16
C PRO A 102 -3.44 -9.55 -22.16
N ASP A 103 -3.62 -10.80 -22.59
CA ASP A 103 -4.15 -11.87 -21.75
C ASP A 103 -3.17 -12.19 -20.61
N SER A 104 -3.64 -12.07 -19.38
CA SER A 104 -2.89 -12.48 -18.18
C SER A 104 -2.91 -14.00 -18.01
N VAL A 105 -2.16 -14.54 -17.05
CA VAL A 105 -2.11 -15.98 -16.76
C VAL A 105 -2.19 -16.25 -15.26
N GLY A 106 -2.72 -17.41 -14.87
CA GLY A 106 -2.73 -17.84 -13.47
C GLY A 106 -3.93 -17.37 -12.63
N TYR A 107 -4.98 -16.93 -13.31
CA TYR A 107 -6.27 -16.52 -12.75
C TYR A 107 -7.37 -17.38 -13.38
N GLY A 108 -8.46 -17.58 -12.65
CA GLY A 108 -9.50 -18.55 -13.00
C GLY A 108 -10.51 -18.67 -11.87
N LYS A 109 -11.59 -19.43 -12.09
CA LYS A 109 -12.60 -19.65 -11.04
C LYS A 109 -11.98 -20.41 -9.85
N ALA A 110 -12.03 -19.80 -8.68
CA ALA A 110 -11.53 -20.39 -7.44
C ALA A 110 -12.52 -21.41 -6.84
N ASN A 111 -11.98 -22.38 -6.12
CA ASN A 111 -12.75 -23.39 -5.41
C ASN A 111 -13.19 -22.85 -4.03
N LEU A 112 -14.26 -22.07 -4.03
CA LEU A 112 -14.78 -21.39 -2.84
C LEU A 112 -16.00 -22.07 -2.25
N SER A 113 -16.06 -22.10 -0.91
CA SER A 113 -17.27 -22.45 -0.17
C SER A 113 -18.36 -21.40 -0.41
N SER A 114 -19.62 -21.77 -0.15
CA SER A 114 -20.75 -20.84 -0.31
C SER A 114 -20.66 -19.62 0.60
N GLU A 115 -20.03 -19.74 1.77
CA GLU A 115 -19.82 -18.64 2.69
C GLU A 115 -18.85 -17.61 2.11
N VAL A 116 -17.65 -18.05 1.71
CA VAL A 116 -16.61 -17.17 1.17
C VAL A 116 -17.02 -16.60 -0.18
N LEU A 117 -17.60 -17.43 -1.06
CA LEU A 117 -18.12 -16.97 -2.35
C LEU A 117 -19.16 -15.85 -2.18
N SER A 118 -20.06 -15.97 -1.20
CA SER A 118 -21.08 -14.94 -0.97
C SER A 118 -20.48 -13.61 -0.50
N ALA A 119 -19.43 -13.65 0.32
CA ALA A 119 -18.75 -12.44 0.78
C ALA A 119 -17.94 -11.79 -0.36
N LEU A 120 -17.15 -12.58 -1.08
CA LEU A 120 -16.27 -12.06 -2.14
C LEU A 120 -17.03 -11.65 -3.40
N THR A 121 -18.29 -12.05 -3.58
CA THR A 121 -19.12 -11.61 -4.72
C THR A 121 -19.28 -10.09 -4.73
N GLU A 122 -19.44 -9.46 -3.56
CA GLU A 122 -19.52 -8.00 -3.47
C GLU A 122 -18.18 -7.34 -3.81
N VAL A 123 -17.07 -7.89 -3.27
CA VAL A 123 -15.70 -7.44 -3.56
C VAL A 123 -15.45 -7.46 -5.07
N ALA A 124 -15.63 -8.61 -5.72
CA ALA A 124 -15.39 -8.77 -7.15
C ALA A 124 -16.28 -7.89 -8.06
N VAL A 125 -17.49 -7.55 -7.63
CA VAL A 125 -18.35 -6.59 -8.35
C VAL A 125 -17.89 -5.16 -8.11
N SER A 126 -17.44 -4.84 -6.90
CA SER A 126 -16.88 -3.52 -6.58
C SER A 126 -15.59 -3.25 -7.33
N GLU A 127 -14.69 -4.23 -7.47
CA GLU A 127 -13.43 -4.07 -8.19
C GLU A 127 -13.63 -3.77 -9.69
N GLN A 128 -14.67 -4.30 -10.32
CA GLN A 128 -15.08 -3.87 -11.66
C GLN A 128 -15.50 -2.40 -11.68
N GLY A 129 -16.16 -1.95 -10.60
CA GLY A 129 -16.51 -0.55 -10.38
C GLY A 129 -15.28 0.34 -10.14
N HIS A 130 -14.26 -0.15 -9.42
CA HIS A 130 -13.01 0.57 -9.22
C HIS A 130 -12.27 0.74 -10.55
N ALA A 131 -12.14 -0.33 -11.35
CA ALA A 131 -11.61 -0.24 -12.70
C ALA A 131 -12.41 0.72 -13.59
N LEU A 132 -13.75 0.68 -13.54
CA LEU A 132 -14.60 1.62 -14.26
C LEU A 132 -14.34 3.07 -13.83
N PHE A 133 -14.16 3.33 -12.53
CA PHE A 133 -13.80 4.64 -12.02
C PHE A 133 -12.49 5.12 -12.66
N THR A 134 -11.45 4.28 -12.73
CA THR A 134 -10.18 4.69 -13.38
C THR A 134 -10.39 5.10 -14.83
N ARG A 135 -11.26 4.40 -15.58
CA ARG A 135 -11.62 4.75 -16.95
C ARG A 135 -12.30 6.11 -17.02
N HIS A 136 -13.28 6.36 -16.16
CA HIS A 136 -13.98 7.65 -16.09
C HIS A 136 -13.10 8.79 -15.58
N ALA A 137 -12.11 8.51 -14.74
CA ALA A 137 -11.13 9.46 -14.24
C ALA A 137 -10.05 9.81 -15.29
N GLY A 138 -10.07 9.18 -16.46
CA GLY A 138 -9.16 9.47 -17.58
C GLY A 138 -8.05 8.44 -17.80
N GLY A 139 -8.15 7.25 -17.21
CA GLY A 139 -7.23 6.14 -17.42
C GLY A 139 -7.34 5.58 -18.84
N VAL A 140 -6.33 5.89 -19.67
CA VAL A 140 -6.31 5.55 -21.11
C VAL A 140 -5.45 4.33 -21.44
N LEU A 141 -4.64 3.86 -20.50
CA LEU A 141 -3.72 2.77 -20.74
C LEU A 141 -4.44 1.42 -20.64
N PRO A 142 -4.16 0.47 -21.55
CA PRO A 142 -4.72 -0.87 -21.45
C PRO A 142 -4.25 -1.58 -20.17
N CYS A 143 -5.02 -2.55 -19.68
CA CYS A 143 -4.58 -3.36 -18.56
C CYS A 143 -3.21 -4.02 -18.89
N PRO A 144 -2.25 -4.02 -17.95
CA PRO A 144 -0.95 -4.66 -18.16
C PRO A 144 -1.07 -6.18 -18.23
N TYR A 145 -0.04 -6.83 -18.79
CA TYR A 145 0.14 -8.27 -18.66
C TYR A 145 0.50 -8.62 -17.22
N VAL A 146 -0.28 -9.52 -16.61
CA VAL A 146 -0.04 -10.02 -15.26
C VAL A 146 0.19 -11.53 -15.29
N ASN A 147 1.17 -12.01 -14.52
CA ASN A 147 1.35 -13.42 -14.25
C ASN A 147 1.04 -13.70 -12.77
N TYR A 148 -0.19 -14.09 -12.48
CA TYR A 148 -0.67 -14.38 -11.12
C TYR A 148 0.00 -15.63 -10.54
N THR A 149 0.20 -16.67 -11.35
CA THR A 149 0.88 -17.89 -10.89
C THR A 149 2.30 -17.58 -10.45
N ALA A 150 3.10 -16.90 -11.28
CA ALA A 150 4.45 -16.51 -10.90
C ALA A 150 4.43 -15.50 -9.75
N GLY A 151 3.59 -14.45 -9.82
CA GLY A 151 3.49 -13.42 -8.80
C GLY A 151 3.24 -13.97 -7.40
N PHE A 152 2.20 -14.77 -7.21
CA PHE A 152 1.90 -15.35 -5.89
C PHE A 152 2.96 -16.36 -5.42
N ASN A 153 3.53 -17.16 -6.34
CA ASN A 153 4.61 -18.08 -5.97
C ASN A 153 5.90 -17.35 -5.58
N ASP A 154 6.25 -16.28 -6.29
CA ASP A 154 7.41 -15.44 -5.99
C ASP A 154 7.22 -14.69 -4.67
N VAL A 155 6.01 -14.16 -4.40
CA VAL A 155 5.63 -13.55 -3.13
C VAL A 155 5.79 -14.55 -1.98
N LEU A 156 5.22 -15.74 -2.10
CA LEU A 156 5.37 -16.76 -1.06
C LEU A 156 6.84 -17.19 -0.92
N ALA A 157 7.55 -17.44 -2.02
CA ALA A 157 8.96 -17.79 -1.98
C ALA A 157 9.78 -16.74 -1.21
N ALA A 158 9.57 -15.45 -1.49
CA ALA A 158 10.20 -14.36 -0.76
C ALA A 158 9.80 -14.34 0.73
N ALA A 159 8.51 -14.53 1.03
CA ALA A 159 7.98 -14.57 2.40
C ALA A 159 8.52 -15.76 3.24
N TYR A 160 9.00 -16.82 2.57
CA TYR A 160 9.68 -17.96 3.18
C TYR A 160 11.22 -17.86 3.13
N GLY A 161 11.76 -16.70 2.74
CA GLY A 161 13.20 -16.44 2.70
C GLY A 161 13.95 -17.21 1.61
N LEU A 162 13.26 -17.60 0.53
CA LEU A 162 13.89 -18.22 -0.63
C LEU A 162 14.65 -17.19 -1.46
N ALA A 163 15.67 -17.65 -2.17
CA ALA A 163 16.45 -16.79 -3.04
C ALA A 163 15.63 -16.38 -4.28
N PRO A 164 15.90 -15.21 -4.89
CA PRO A 164 15.22 -14.78 -6.10
C PRO A 164 15.26 -15.84 -7.21
N GLY A 165 14.10 -16.13 -7.81
CA GLY A 165 13.94 -17.13 -8.85
C GLY A 165 13.81 -18.58 -8.33
N GLU A 166 13.84 -18.80 -7.02
CA GLU A 166 13.42 -20.08 -6.43
C GLU A 166 11.91 -20.12 -6.24
N ASP A 167 11.31 -21.26 -6.57
CA ASP A 167 9.87 -21.48 -6.44
C ASP A 167 9.53 -22.09 -5.06
N ILE A 168 8.35 -21.75 -4.52
CA ILE A 168 7.89 -22.25 -3.22
C ILE A 168 7.78 -23.79 -3.15
N SER A 169 7.62 -24.46 -4.30
CA SER A 169 7.69 -25.92 -4.43
C SER A 169 9.02 -26.51 -3.97
N ARG A 170 10.09 -25.73 -3.90
CA ARG A 170 11.36 -26.16 -3.30
C ARG A 170 11.21 -26.54 -1.83
N LEU A 171 10.29 -25.88 -1.10
CA LEU A 171 10.02 -26.16 0.31
C LEU A 171 8.89 -27.19 0.49
N PHE A 172 7.84 -27.12 -0.35
CA PHE A 172 6.60 -27.87 -0.11
C PHE A 172 6.27 -28.91 -1.20
N GLY A 173 7.15 -29.10 -2.18
CA GLY A 173 7.05 -30.11 -3.23
C GLY A 173 6.09 -29.78 -4.38
N VAL A 174 5.25 -28.75 -4.22
CA VAL A 174 4.31 -28.25 -5.24
C VAL A 174 4.21 -26.72 -5.13
N PRO A 175 3.90 -26.01 -6.24
CA PRO A 175 3.70 -24.57 -6.21
C PRO A 175 2.44 -24.22 -5.42
N PHE A 176 2.38 -22.98 -4.95
CA PHE A 176 1.17 -22.40 -4.39
C PHE A 176 0.17 -22.13 -5.51
N ASP A 177 -1.07 -22.57 -5.30
CA ASP A 177 -2.19 -22.28 -6.18
C ASP A 177 -3.17 -21.38 -5.42
N PRO A 178 -3.31 -20.10 -5.82
CA PRO A 178 -4.18 -19.18 -5.12
C PRO A 178 -5.66 -19.57 -5.27
N LEU A 179 -6.03 -20.38 -6.26
CA LEU A 179 -7.42 -20.76 -6.57
C LEU A 179 -7.89 -22.05 -5.85
N TYR A 180 -7.02 -22.68 -5.05
CA TYR A 180 -7.20 -24.04 -4.54
C TYR A 180 -8.29 -24.19 -3.46
N SER A 181 -8.36 -23.26 -2.50
CA SER A 181 -9.34 -23.27 -1.40
C SER A 181 -9.72 -21.86 -0.96
N ASP A 182 -10.68 -21.77 -0.04
CA ASP A 182 -11.05 -20.53 0.65
C ASP A 182 -9.82 -19.80 1.19
N GLU A 183 -8.92 -20.53 1.88
CA GLU A 183 -7.76 -19.95 2.55
C GLU A 183 -6.73 -19.42 1.56
N THR A 184 -6.38 -20.18 0.52
CA THR A 184 -5.40 -19.75 -0.48
C THR A 184 -5.90 -18.54 -1.24
N PHE A 185 -7.20 -18.52 -1.57
CA PHE A 185 -7.80 -17.42 -2.32
C PHE A 185 -7.93 -16.17 -1.46
N LEU A 186 -8.47 -16.27 -0.24
CA LEU A 186 -8.57 -15.13 0.68
C LEU A 186 -7.19 -14.52 1.02
N LEU A 187 -6.16 -15.35 1.22
CA LEU A 187 -4.79 -14.84 1.43
C LEU A 187 -4.25 -14.08 0.22
N SER A 188 -4.67 -14.47 -0.98
CA SER A 188 -4.25 -13.86 -2.24
C SER A 188 -4.98 -12.54 -2.50
N VAL A 189 -6.30 -12.52 -2.27
CA VAL A 189 -7.15 -11.33 -2.39
C VAL A 189 -6.70 -10.26 -1.39
N VAL A 190 -6.64 -10.60 -0.10
CA VAL A 190 -6.27 -9.62 0.95
C VAL A 190 -4.85 -9.08 0.78
N PHE A 191 -3.95 -9.84 0.15
CA PHE A 191 -2.61 -9.34 -0.16
C PHE A 191 -2.67 -8.18 -1.14
N LEU A 192 -3.55 -8.24 -2.15
CA LEU A 192 -3.77 -7.19 -3.15
C LEU A 192 -4.65 -6.06 -2.58
N GLU A 193 -5.76 -6.39 -1.93
CA GLU A 193 -6.75 -5.44 -1.40
C GLU A 193 -6.15 -4.46 -0.40
N GLU A 194 -5.20 -4.89 0.43
CA GLU A 194 -4.52 -3.98 1.35
C GLU A 194 -3.54 -3.03 0.65
N LEU A 195 -3.05 -3.39 -0.53
CA LEU A 195 -2.32 -2.46 -1.40
C LEU A 195 -3.29 -1.45 -2.01
N GLY A 196 -4.52 -1.86 -2.35
CA GLY A 196 -5.63 -0.99 -2.72
C GLY A 196 -5.95 0.02 -1.60
N ALA A 197 -6.21 -0.46 -0.39
CA ALA A 197 -6.56 0.39 0.76
C ALA A 197 -5.48 1.43 1.10
N THR A 198 -4.24 0.96 1.30
CA THR A 198 -3.12 1.82 1.75
C THR A 198 -2.55 2.66 0.61
N GLY A 199 -2.52 2.12 -0.62
CA GLY A 199 -2.10 2.81 -1.83
C GLY A 199 -3.08 3.90 -2.22
N ASN A 200 -4.38 3.60 -2.28
CA ASN A 200 -5.41 4.60 -2.62
C ASN A 200 -5.42 5.74 -1.61
N LYS A 201 -5.29 5.47 -0.30
CA LYS A 201 -5.11 6.54 0.69
C LYS A 201 -3.89 7.41 0.39
N GLY A 202 -2.76 6.81 0.04
CA GLY A 202 -1.54 7.53 -0.33
C GLY A 202 -1.67 8.34 -1.64
N LEU A 203 -2.50 7.90 -2.59
CA LEU A 203 -2.75 8.64 -3.83
C LEU A 203 -3.57 9.92 -3.62
N ILE A 204 -4.43 10.00 -2.59
CA ILE A 204 -5.32 11.16 -2.35
C ILE A 204 -4.52 12.47 -2.31
N SER A 205 -3.39 12.48 -1.61
CA SER A 205 -2.52 13.67 -1.46
C SER A 205 -1.71 13.99 -2.73
N LEU A 206 -1.58 13.04 -3.66
CA LEU A 206 -0.94 13.23 -4.96
C LEU A 206 -1.83 13.90 -6.00
N ILE A 207 -3.16 13.82 -5.84
CA ILE A 207 -4.13 14.26 -6.85
C ILE A 207 -4.52 15.73 -6.63
N SER A 208 -4.55 16.55 -7.69
CA SER A 208 -4.95 17.98 -7.59
C SER A 208 -6.42 18.16 -7.81
N ASN A 209 -6.95 17.41 -8.78
CA ASN A 209 -8.33 17.50 -9.17
C ASN A 209 -9.19 16.97 -8.02
N PRO A 210 -9.98 17.83 -7.36
CA PRO A 210 -10.74 17.43 -6.19
C PRO A 210 -11.79 16.36 -6.49
N VAL A 211 -12.29 16.27 -7.72
CA VAL A 211 -13.24 15.23 -8.13
C VAL A 211 -12.56 13.87 -8.20
N ILE A 212 -11.32 13.82 -8.72
CA ILE A 212 -10.55 12.57 -8.77
C ILE A 212 -10.08 12.19 -7.37
N ALA A 213 -9.62 13.15 -6.55
CA ALA A 213 -9.20 12.89 -5.19
C ALA A 213 -10.34 12.36 -4.30
N ASP A 214 -11.55 12.92 -4.43
CA ASP A 214 -12.76 12.42 -3.76
C ASP A 214 -13.08 10.99 -4.19
N GLY A 215 -13.04 10.71 -5.50
CA GLY A 215 -13.25 9.35 -6.02
C GLY A 215 -12.22 8.35 -5.49
N VAL A 216 -10.94 8.70 -5.48
CA VAL A 216 -9.85 7.86 -4.93
C VAL A 216 -9.98 7.69 -3.41
N SER A 217 -10.49 8.70 -2.69
CA SER A 217 -10.86 8.53 -1.28
C SER A 217 -12.00 7.53 -1.09
N GLY A 218 -12.95 7.49 -2.04
CA GLY A 218 -13.99 6.46 -2.10
C GLY A 218 -13.39 5.07 -2.25
N LEU A 219 -12.45 4.88 -3.19
CA LEU A 219 -11.74 3.61 -3.38
C LEU A 219 -10.98 3.18 -2.13
N ALA A 220 -10.24 4.09 -1.49
CA ALA A 220 -9.52 3.78 -0.25
C ALA A 220 -10.49 3.29 0.86
N THR A 221 -11.69 3.86 0.90
CA THR A 221 -12.72 3.51 1.90
C THR A 221 -13.32 2.14 1.64
N SER A 222 -13.72 1.84 0.40
CA SER A 222 -14.26 0.52 0.03
C SER A 222 -13.20 -0.57 0.21
N ALA A 223 -11.98 -0.33 -0.28
CA ALA A 223 -10.89 -1.30 -0.17
C ALA A 223 -10.55 -1.63 1.28
N THR A 224 -10.49 -0.62 2.15
CA THR A 224 -10.28 -0.84 3.60
C THR A 224 -11.41 -1.71 4.20
N ALA A 225 -12.66 -1.52 3.76
CA ALA A 225 -13.79 -2.29 4.27
C ALA A 225 -13.77 -3.74 3.79
N PHE A 226 -13.39 -4.00 2.53
CA PHE A 226 -13.26 -5.34 1.98
C PHE A 226 -12.07 -6.10 2.58
N ALA A 227 -10.90 -5.46 2.71
CA ALA A 227 -9.78 -6.02 3.44
C ALA A 227 -10.17 -6.41 4.88
N ALA A 228 -11.01 -5.62 5.55
CA ALA A 228 -11.49 -5.95 6.90
C ALA A 228 -12.39 -7.19 6.93
N ILE A 229 -13.24 -7.38 5.91
CA ILE A 229 -14.08 -8.57 5.76
C ILE A 229 -13.19 -9.80 5.53
N GLU A 230 -12.19 -9.71 4.66
CA GLU A 230 -11.25 -10.80 4.35
C GLU A 230 -10.41 -11.17 5.56
N ARG A 231 -9.85 -10.17 6.27
CA ARG A 231 -9.11 -10.39 7.52
C ARG A 231 -9.99 -11.06 8.56
N PHE A 232 -11.27 -10.71 8.64
CA PHE A 232 -12.22 -11.38 9.53
C PHE A 232 -12.47 -12.84 9.12
N LEU A 233 -12.69 -13.13 7.84
CA LEU A 233 -12.86 -14.50 7.31
C LEU A 233 -11.61 -15.36 7.54
N LEU A 234 -10.43 -14.77 7.35
CA LEU A 234 -9.14 -15.40 7.62
C LEU A 234 -8.91 -15.60 9.12
N PHE A 235 -9.34 -14.66 9.96
CA PHE A 235 -9.28 -14.82 11.41
C PHE A 235 -10.15 -16.00 11.88
N GLN A 236 -11.33 -16.20 11.30
CA GLN A 236 -12.15 -17.38 11.58
C GLN A 236 -11.43 -18.69 11.20
N ARG A 237 -10.61 -18.64 10.15
CA ARG A 237 -9.81 -19.76 9.61
C ARG A 237 -8.37 -19.82 10.15
N ARG A 238 -8.00 -18.97 11.11
CA ARG A 238 -6.60 -18.74 11.56
C ARG A 238 -5.80 -19.99 11.96
N ASN A 239 -6.47 -21.07 12.33
CA ASN A 239 -5.88 -22.35 12.76
C ASN A 239 -5.93 -23.44 11.67
N VAL A 240 -6.48 -23.14 10.50
CA VAL A 240 -6.51 -24.04 9.34
C VAL A 240 -5.15 -23.98 8.65
N ASN A 241 -4.60 -25.13 8.27
CA ASN A 241 -3.35 -25.18 7.50
C ASN A 241 -3.61 -24.76 6.05
N VAL A 242 -2.71 -23.95 5.51
CA VAL A 242 -2.78 -23.45 4.13
C VAL A 242 -2.03 -24.40 3.22
N TYR A 243 -2.69 -25.01 2.24
CA TYR A 243 -1.98 -25.84 1.25
C TYR A 243 -1.13 -24.96 0.31
N PRO A 244 0.11 -25.36 -0.06
CA PRO A 244 0.81 -26.60 0.29
C PRO A 244 1.68 -26.52 1.56
N THR A 245 1.61 -25.41 2.28
CA THR A 245 2.43 -25.18 3.48
C THR A 245 1.98 -26.10 4.63
N ASN A 246 2.87 -26.27 5.62
CA ASN A 246 2.53 -26.95 6.87
C ASN A 246 2.17 -25.94 7.99
N GLU A 247 1.79 -24.72 7.60
CA GLU A 247 1.54 -23.60 8.50
C GLU A 247 0.07 -23.18 8.48
N THR A 248 -0.37 -22.59 9.58
CA THR A 248 -1.73 -22.08 9.69
C THR A 248 -1.92 -20.78 8.91
N VAL A 249 -3.17 -20.44 8.61
CA VAL A 249 -3.55 -19.14 8.02
C VAL A 249 -2.91 -17.97 8.76
N ALA A 250 -2.90 -17.97 10.10
CA ALA A 250 -2.27 -16.90 10.88
C ALA A 250 -0.77 -16.77 10.61
N GLN A 251 -0.07 -17.90 10.46
CA GLN A 251 1.37 -17.93 10.24
C GLN A 251 1.72 -17.50 8.80
N VAL A 252 0.97 -17.99 7.81
CA VAL A 252 1.15 -17.57 6.42
C VAL A 252 0.85 -16.08 6.26
N PHE A 253 -0.24 -15.58 6.85
CA PHE A 253 -0.55 -14.15 6.83
C PHE A 253 0.56 -13.33 7.49
N ALA A 254 1.09 -13.79 8.64
CA ALA A 254 2.20 -13.11 9.31
C ALA A 254 3.43 -12.98 8.40
N ARG A 255 3.75 -14.03 7.61
CA ARG A 255 4.83 -13.97 6.62
C ARG A 255 4.58 -12.97 5.50
N LEU A 256 3.34 -12.90 5.01
CA LEU A 256 2.96 -11.97 3.96
C LEU A 256 3.02 -10.51 4.43
N SER A 257 2.49 -10.20 5.63
CA SER A 257 2.61 -8.88 6.24
C SER A 257 4.08 -8.48 6.42
N ALA A 258 4.88 -9.38 7.00
CA ALA A 258 6.31 -9.20 7.19
C ALA A 258 7.07 -8.93 5.88
N LEU A 259 6.66 -9.57 4.77
CA LEU A 259 7.26 -9.32 3.46
C LEU A 259 6.91 -7.93 2.94
N ARG A 260 5.64 -7.51 3.04
CA ARG A 260 5.20 -6.19 2.57
C ARG A 260 5.88 -5.07 3.36
N ASP A 261 5.94 -5.22 4.68
CA ASP A 261 6.67 -4.33 5.60
C ASP A 261 8.15 -4.20 5.19
N ALA A 262 8.79 -5.33 4.89
CA ALA A 262 10.16 -5.34 4.41
C ALA A 262 10.31 -4.78 2.97
N LEU A 263 9.23 -4.44 2.27
CA LEU A 263 9.26 -3.94 0.89
C LEU A 263 8.71 -2.52 0.75
N ASP A 264 8.08 -1.93 1.76
CA ASP A 264 7.59 -0.54 1.70
C ASP A 264 8.48 0.46 2.46
N GLY A 265 9.38 -0.01 3.32
CA GLY A 265 10.52 0.80 3.75
C GLY A 265 10.89 0.60 5.21
N PRO A 266 11.36 1.67 5.90
CA PRO A 266 11.80 1.57 7.28
C PRO A 266 10.67 1.66 8.30
N GLN A 267 9.45 1.98 7.86
CA GLN A 267 8.29 2.01 8.74
C GLN A 267 7.90 0.56 9.05
N PHE A 268 7.46 0.30 10.27
CA PHE A 268 6.79 -0.96 10.58
C PHE A 268 5.30 -0.69 10.70
N ASP A 269 4.60 -0.78 9.59
CA ASP A 269 3.17 -0.44 9.51
C ASP A 269 2.30 -1.64 9.16
N ASP A 270 2.91 -2.69 8.61
CA ASP A 270 2.21 -3.88 8.18
C ASP A 270 2.00 -4.86 9.34
N GLN A 271 0.78 -5.35 9.48
CA GLN A 271 0.35 -6.05 10.69
C GLN A 271 -0.32 -7.37 10.35
N GLY A 272 -0.04 -8.40 11.16
CA GLY A 272 -0.70 -9.70 11.05
C GLY A 272 -2.17 -9.69 11.49
N LEU A 273 -2.87 -10.82 11.32
CA LEU A 273 -4.28 -11.02 11.72
C LEU A 273 -4.52 -10.88 13.23
N LEU A 274 -3.46 -11.00 14.03
CA LEU A 274 -3.49 -10.93 15.48
C LEU A 274 -2.52 -9.85 15.93
N ASN A 275 -3.00 -8.97 16.81
CA ASN A 275 -2.20 -7.92 17.42
C ASN A 275 -2.02 -8.20 18.91
N THR A 276 -0.77 -8.17 19.39
CA THR A 276 -0.40 -8.30 20.81
C THR A 276 0.19 -7.02 21.38
N ASP A 277 0.26 -5.95 20.59
CA ASP A 277 1.01 -4.76 20.88
C ASP A 277 0.09 -3.51 20.95
N PRO A 278 0.06 -2.82 22.10
CA PRO A 278 -0.73 -1.60 22.28
C PRO A 278 -0.27 -0.39 21.47
N ARG A 279 0.80 -0.50 20.68
CA ARG A 279 1.36 0.57 19.85
C ARG A 279 0.81 0.62 18.42
N PHE A 280 -0.15 -0.23 18.08
CA PHE A 280 -0.82 -0.19 16.76
C PHE A 280 -2.30 0.13 16.88
N ILE A 281 -2.90 -0.20 18.02
CA ILE A 281 -4.24 0.27 18.37
C ILE A 281 -4.23 0.58 19.86
N ALA A 282 -4.91 1.65 20.26
CA ALA A 282 -5.02 2.04 21.66
C ALA A 282 -5.76 0.94 22.46
N ILE A 283 -5.01 -0.05 22.95
CA ILE A 283 -5.53 -1.13 23.78
C ILE A 283 -5.31 -0.76 25.24
N ALA A 284 -6.35 -0.90 26.06
CA ALA A 284 -6.19 -0.86 27.51
C ALA A 284 -5.37 -2.07 27.97
N VAL A 285 -4.05 -1.92 28.07
CA VAL A 285 -3.17 -2.97 28.61
C VAL A 285 -3.15 -2.87 30.12
N ASN A 286 -3.53 -3.95 30.79
CA ASN A 286 -3.07 -4.19 32.16
C ASN A 286 -1.85 -5.11 32.06
N GLN A 287 -0.81 -4.89 32.88
CA GLN A 287 0.50 -5.57 32.84
C GLN A 287 0.43 -7.11 32.96
N THR A 288 -0.75 -7.68 33.18
CA THR A 288 -1.03 -9.11 33.26
C THR A 288 -1.68 -9.70 32.00
N ASN A 289 -2.03 -8.89 31.00
CA ASN A 289 -2.80 -9.33 29.84
C ASN A 289 -1.88 -9.60 28.64
N THR A 290 -1.68 -10.88 28.33
CA THR A 290 -0.96 -11.38 27.14
C THR A 290 -1.91 -11.75 25.99
N SER A 291 -3.18 -11.28 26.02
CA SER A 291 -4.17 -11.69 25.03
C SER A 291 -3.85 -11.15 23.64
N GLN A 292 -3.89 -12.03 22.64
CA GLN A 292 -3.92 -11.67 21.23
C GLN A 292 -5.29 -11.07 20.88
N TYR A 293 -5.29 -9.87 20.32
CA TYR A 293 -6.48 -9.20 19.82
C TYR A 293 -6.60 -9.45 18.32
N ILE A 294 -7.83 -9.53 17.82
CA ILE A 294 -8.09 -9.56 16.39
C ILE A 294 -7.64 -8.23 15.76
N ASN A 295 -7.04 -8.30 14.57
CA ASN A 295 -6.63 -7.13 13.80
C ASN A 295 -7.31 -7.10 12.43
N ASN A 296 -8.48 -6.47 12.37
CA ASN A 296 -9.29 -6.40 11.14
C ASN A 296 -8.92 -5.21 10.26
N ILE A 297 -8.41 -4.11 10.82
CA ILE A 297 -7.96 -2.96 10.03
C ILE A 297 -6.59 -2.60 10.60
N PRO A 298 -5.51 -2.78 9.83
CA PRO A 298 -4.19 -2.35 10.28
C PRO A 298 -4.18 -0.82 10.34
N THR A 299 -3.95 -0.29 11.53
CA THR A 299 -3.95 1.16 11.80
C THR A 299 -2.74 1.56 12.63
N ASP A 300 -2.41 2.85 12.62
CA ASP A 300 -1.45 3.44 13.55
C ASP A 300 -2.06 3.58 14.97
N VAL A 301 -1.26 4.04 15.94
CA VAL A 301 -1.73 4.31 17.32
C VAL A 301 -2.99 5.18 17.43
N GLN A 302 -3.29 5.99 16.40
CA GLN A 302 -4.44 6.88 16.35
C GLN A 302 -5.67 6.23 15.71
N GLY A 303 -5.57 4.96 15.28
CA GLY A 303 -6.62 4.25 14.57
C GLY A 303 -6.74 4.69 13.10
N LEU A 304 -5.67 5.23 12.52
CA LEU A 304 -5.65 5.68 11.12
C LEU A 304 -4.93 4.66 10.25
N THR A 305 -5.55 4.27 9.14
CA THR A 305 -4.88 3.48 8.09
C THR A 305 -3.67 4.27 7.58
N PHE A 306 -2.53 3.61 7.40
CA PHE A 306 -1.32 4.24 6.89
C PHE A 306 -1.36 4.39 5.36
N SER A 307 -0.49 5.22 4.80
CA SER A 307 -0.42 5.53 3.37
C SER A 307 0.82 4.93 2.70
N ARG A 308 0.63 4.25 1.58
CA ARG A 308 1.72 3.83 0.69
C ARG A 308 1.81 4.73 -0.54
N THR A 309 3.04 5.05 -0.94
CA THR A 309 3.30 5.75 -2.22
C THR A 309 3.25 4.77 -3.39
N PRO A 310 3.05 5.23 -4.64
CA PRO A 310 3.15 4.38 -5.83
C PRO A 310 4.44 3.56 -5.89
N GLN A 311 5.56 4.17 -5.47
CA GLN A 311 6.88 3.53 -5.45
C GLN A 311 6.91 2.32 -4.50
N MET A 312 6.37 2.47 -3.30
CA MET A 312 6.24 1.38 -2.32
C MET A 312 5.39 0.24 -2.87
N ILE A 313 4.26 0.57 -3.49
CA ILE A 313 3.38 -0.43 -4.12
C ILE A 313 4.10 -1.18 -5.26
N ILE A 314 4.83 -0.47 -6.13
CA ILE A 314 5.63 -1.11 -7.19
C ILE A 314 6.70 -2.00 -6.58
N ASN A 315 7.36 -1.56 -5.50
CA ASN A 315 8.41 -2.33 -4.83
C ASN A 315 7.85 -3.64 -4.27
N ILE A 316 6.65 -3.62 -3.68
CA ILE A 316 5.94 -4.83 -3.22
C ILE A 316 5.58 -5.74 -4.40
N LEU A 317 4.90 -5.20 -5.41
CA LEU A 317 4.37 -5.98 -6.54
C LEU A 317 5.46 -6.59 -7.44
N THR A 318 6.67 -6.03 -7.38
CA THR A 318 7.84 -6.46 -8.16
C THR A 318 8.97 -7.01 -7.28
N LEU A 319 8.68 -7.25 -5.99
CA LEU A 319 9.58 -7.88 -5.01
C LEU A 319 10.97 -7.25 -4.93
N GLY A 320 11.01 -5.92 -4.83
CA GLY A 320 12.27 -5.18 -4.68
C GLY A 320 13.02 -4.91 -5.98
N SER A 321 12.43 -5.23 -7.14
CA SER A 321 13.10 -5.07 -8.44
C SER A 321 13.40 -3.59 -8.74
N PRO A 322 14.67 -3.17 -8.86
CA PRO A 322 15.02 -1.75 -9.08
C PRO A 322 14.49 -1.17 -10.40
N THR A 323 14.08 -2.04 -11.33
CA THR A 323 13.53 -1.67 -12.63
C THR A 323 11.99 -1.65 -12.65
N GLY A 324 11.33 -2.08 -11.57
CA GLY A 324 9.88 -2.26 -11.53
C GLY A 324 9.37 -3.37 -12.45
N VAL A 325 10.21 -4.36 -12.73
CA VAL A 325 9.90 -5.53 -13.57
C VAL A 325 10.17 -6.81 -12.78
N GLY A 326 9.18 -7.69 -12.69
CA GLY A 326 9.24 -8.93 -11.89
C GLY A 326 7.96 -9.13 -11.08
N GLY A 327 7.92 -10.21 -10.29
CA GLY A 327 6.74 -10.57 -9.50
C GLY A 327 5.48 -10.68 -10.38
N PHE A 328 4.44 -9.91 -10.04
CA PHE A 328 3.19 -9.90 -10.79
C PHE A 328 3.33 -9.33 -12.22
N PHE A 329 4.31 -8.45 -12.45
CA PHE A 329 4.49 -7.72 -13.71
C PHE A 329 5.80 -8.10 -14.40
N PRO A 330 5.88 -9.26 -15.06
CA PRO A 330 7.11 -9.69 -15.76
C PRO A 330 7.48 -8.82 -16.96
N SER A 331 6.55 -8.00 -17.47
CA SER A 331 6.80 -6.96 -18.49
C SER A 331 6.81 -5.54 -17.94
N GLY A 332 6.70 -5.38 -16.61
CA GLY A 332 6.54 -4.10 -15.93
C GLY A 332 5.11 -3.53 -16.01
N LEU A 333 4.86 -2.50 -15.20
CA LEU A 333 3.65 -1.69 -15.28
C LEU A 333 3.68 -0.80 -16.53
N VAL A 334 2.51 -0.34 -16.98
CA VAL A 334 2.37 0.55 -18.14
C VAL A 334 2.13 1.99 -17.68
N GLY A 335 2.89 2.95 -18.20
CA GLY A 335 2.70 4.37 -17.93
C GLY A 335 3.99 5.08 -17.54
N ASN A 336 3.86 6.21 -16.84
CA ASN A 336 5.00 7.02 -16.39
C ASN A 336 5.49 6.63 -14.98
N ILE A 337 4.63 6.01 -14.16
CA ILE A 337 4.97 5.55 -12.81
C ILE A 337 5.15 4.03 -12.85
N THR A 338 6.37 3.57 -13.13
CA THR A 338 6.65 2.14 -13.40
C THR A 338 7.88 1.60 -12.67
N SER A 339 8.53 2.41 -11.84
CA SER A 339 9.73 2.03 -11.10
C SER A 339 9.53 2.27 -9.61
N PRO A 340 10.10 1.43 -8.73
CA PRO A 340 10.12 1.71 -7.30
C PRO A 340 11.10 2.83 -6.94
N ALA A 341 11.97 3.26 -7.86
CA ALA A 341 12.77 4.47 -7.67
C ALA A 341 11.84 5.69 -7.58
N GLY A 342 11.88 6.34 -6.43
CA GLY A 342 11.18 7.55 -6.06
C GLY A 342 12.02 8.82 -6.19
N TYR A 343 11.88 9.69 -5.18
CA TYR A 343 12.22 11.10 -5.27
C TYR A 343 13.32 11.44 -4.29
N ASN A 344 14.47 11.84 -4.83
CA ASN A 344 15.59 12.38 -4.04
C ASN A 344 15.36 13.85 -3.62
N LEU A 345 14.11 14.28 -3.47
CA LEU A 345 13.76 15.68 -3.26
C LEU A 345 12.92 15.83 -1.99
N THR A 346 13.41 16.70 -1.11
CA THR A 346 12.66 17.20 0.04
C THR A 346 11.47 18.02 -0.45
N ALA A 347 10.24 17.59 -0.17
CA ALA A 347 9.07 18.43 -0.45
C ALA A 347 8.81 19.43 0.66
N SER A 348 8.84 20.69 0.28
CA SER A 348 8.19 21.75 1.03
C SER A 348 6.69 21.82 0.67
N GLY A 349 5.83 21.98 1.65
CA GLY A 349 4.40 22.24 1.46
C GLY A 349 3.57 22.17 2.74
N THR A 350 4.17 21.81 3.88
CA THR A 350 3.55 21.97 5.21
C THR A 350 4.11 23.18 5.96
N GLU A 351 4.94 24.04 5.35
CA GLU A 351 5.61 25.16 6.04
C GLU A 351 4.59 26.19 6.55
N SER A 352 3.43 26.27 5.90
CA SER A 352 2.30 27.08 6.36
C SER A 352 1.67 26.55 7.66
N TRP A 353 2.05 25.35 8.09
CA TRP A 353 1.44 24.58 9.18
C TRP A 353 2.43 24.08 10.24
N GLY A 354 3.76 24.12 10.00
CA GLY A 354 4.79 23.69 10.96
C GLY A 354 6.22 23.70 10.40
N ASN A 355 7.19 23.24 11.21
CA ASN A 355 8.61 23.20 10.82
C ASN A 355 8.86 22.25 9.62
N ALA A 356 9.91 22.56 8.84
CA ALA A 356 10.38 21.70 7.77
C ALA A 356 10.72 20.28 8.31
N THR A 357 10.41 19.26 7.52
CA THR A 357 10.82 17.86 7.74
C THR A 357 11.28 17.39 6.38
N GLU A 358 12.44 16.75 6.29
CA GLU A 358 12.96 16.26 5.03
C GLU A 358 12.47 14.82 4.85
N VAL A 359 11.74 14.58 3.76
CA VAL A 359 11.43 13.22 3.29
C VAL A 359 12.31 12.95 2.09
N ASN A 360 13.12 11.90 2.16
CA ASN A 360 14.01 11.49 1.09
C ASN A 360 13.85 9.99 0.87
N GLU A 361 14.12 9.55 -0.35
CA GLU A 361 14.31 8.14 -0.61
C GLU A 361 15.77 7.75 -0.33
N GLU A 362 15.99 6.65 0.37
CA GLU A 362 17.31 6.09 0.67
C GLU A 362 17.38 4.66 0.16
N THR A 363 18.59 4.16 -0.13
CA THR A 363 18.75 2.72 -0.41
C THR A 363 18.61 1.91 0.87
N PHE A 364 18.24 0.63 0.76
CA PHE A 364 18.30 -0.32 1.87
C PHE A 364 19.65 -0.33 2.60
N ALA A 365 20.76 -0.09 1.88
CA ALA A 365 22.09 -0.03 2.45
C ALA A 365 22.33 1.23 3.30
N GLU A 366 21.60 2.31 3.05
CA GLU A 366 21.69 3.60 3.74
C GLU A 366 20.75 3.67 4.96
N ALA A 367 19.56 3.07 4.87
CA ALA A 367 18.60 2.99 5.97
C ALA A 367 19.09 2.12 7.16
N GLY A 368 20.12 1.30 6.96
CA GLY A 368 20.70 0.42 7.97
C GLY A 368 20.18 -1.02 7.90
N THR A 369 20.35 -1.80 8.98
CA THR A 369 19.78 -3.16 9.07
C THR A 369 18.34 -3.09 9.56
N LEU A 370 17.39 -3.25 8.64
CA LEU A 370 16.05 -3.70 9.01
C LEU A 370 16.16 -5.13 9.54
N GLN A 371 15.54 -5.41 10.69
CA GLN A 371 15.49 -6.76 11.26
C GLN A 371 14.71 -7.63 10.28
N PRO A 372 15.30 -8.66 9.65
CA PRO A 372 14.55 -9.46 8.69
C PRO A 372 13.51 -10.29 9.43
N PRO A 373 12.21 -10.12 9.15
CA PRO A 373 11.21 -11.07 9.63
C PRO A 373 11.27 -12.38 8.83
N LEU A 374 11.98 -12.41 7.70
CA LEU A 374 11.97 -13.47 6.70
C LEU A 374 13.17 -14.42 6.87
N THR A 375 13.12 -15.28 7.89
CA THR A 375 14.02 -16.44 7.97
C THR A 375 13.31 -17.71 7.49
N ALA A 376 14.08 -18.78 7.27
CA ALA A 376 13.52 -20.10 6.99
C ALA A 376 12.61 -20.60 8.13
N GLU A 377 12.89 -20.20 9.37
CA GLU A 377 12.02 -20.43 10.52
C GLU A 377 10.79 -19.50 10.51
N GLY A 378 10.95 -18.27 10.03
CA GLY A 378 9.90 -17.27 9.81
C GLY A 378 9.20 -16.71 11.04
N PRO A 379 8.35 -15.69 10.87
CA PRO A 379 7.56 -15.13 11.95
C PRO A 379 6.32 -15.99 12.18
N PHE A 380 6.21 -16.61 13.37
CA PHE A 380 4.98 -17.29 13.81
C PHE A 380 3.89 -16.33 14.27
N MET A 381 4.28 -15.09 14.54
CA MET A 381 3.46 -13.91 14.77
C MET A 381 4.26 -12.75 14.22
N VAL A 382 3.61 -11.74 13.65
CA VAL A 382 4.23 -10.41 13.50
C VAL A 382 4.04 -9.74 14.86
N PRO A 383 5.09 -9.64 15.71
CA PRO A 383 4.99 -8.80 16.89
C PRO A 383 4.80 -7.39 16.37
N GLY A 384 3.84 -6.65 16.92
CA GLY A 384 3.87 -5.21 16.73
C GLY A 384 5.26 -4.66 17.12
N GLU A 385 5.82 -3.80 16.28
CA GLU A 385 7.20 -3.31 16.33
C GLU A 385 7.62 -2.75 17.70
N LEU A 386 8.77 -3.20 18.21
CA LEU A 386 9.67 -2.38 19.00
C LEU A 386 10.48 -1.42 18.13
N ASP A 387 10.00 -0.20 17.89
CA ASP A 387 10.72 1.06 18.19
C ASP A 387 9.86 2.34 17.94
N LEU A 388 9.97 3.28 18.89
CA LEU A 388 9.65 4.73 18.81
C LEU A 388 8.20 5.22 18.56
N THR A 389 7.43 5.35 19.65
CA THR A 389 6.69 6.62 19.91
C THR A 389 7.15 7.25 21.21
N GLN A 390 8.05 8.22 21.05
CA GLN A 390 8.67 9.07 22.05
C GLN A 390 7.71 10.17 22.55
N ALA A 391 6.43 9.86 22.77
CA ALA A 391 5.45 10.90 23.06
C ALA A 391 5.32 11.24 24.55
N GLU A 392 5.55 10.30 25.49
CA GLU A 392 5.24 10.58 26.91
C GLU A 392 6.24 9.99 27.95
N GLY A 393 7.26 9.22 27.53
CA GLY A 393 8.05 8.39 28.48
C GLY A 393 9.52 8.74 28.73
N GLY A 394 10.17 9.59 27.91
CA GLY A 394 11.63 9.75 27.93
C GLY A 394 12.41 8.52 27.41
N PRO A 395 13.75 8.60 27.27
CA PRO A 395 14.56 7.53 26.66
C PRO A 395 14.61 6.27 27.55
N LEU A 396 14.36 5.10 26.97
CA LEU A 396 14.54 3.81 27.64
C LEU A 396 16.04 3.44 27.67
N THR A 397 16.58 3.09 28.85
CA THR A 397 17.97 2.62 29.04
C THR A 397 18.03 1.11 29.24
N ASN A 398 19.17 0.46 28.94
CA ASN A 398 19.38 -1.01 28.94
C ASN A 398 19.35 -1.70 30.34
N ASP A 399 18.83 -1.03 31.37
CA ASP A 399 19.06 -1.43 32.77
C ASP A 399 18.07 -2.50 33.29
N SER A 400 16.98 -2.83 32.58
CA SER A 400 15.95 -3.78 33.05
C SER A 400 15.39 -4.69 31.96
N TYR A 401 14.68 -5.77 32.34
CA TYR A 401 14.05 -6.68 31.36
C TYR A 401 12.85 -6.05 30.63
N LEU A 402 12.33 -4.93 31.13
CA LEU A 402 11.30 -4.10 30.48
C LEU A 402 11.89 -3.16 29.42
N SER A 403 13.22 -3.09 29.31
CA SER A 403 13.95 -2.25 28.37
C SER A 403 14.96 -3.04 27.52
N ARG A 404 14.77 -4.37 27.43
CA ARG A 404 15.63 -5.27 26.63
C ARG A 404 14.83 -5.82 25.44
N GLY A 405 15.07 -5.25 24.26
CA GLY A 405 14.84 -5.95 22.99
C GLY A 405 15.82 -7.14 22.90
N PHE A 406 15.29 -8.29 22.52
CA PHE A 406 16.01 -9.56 22.46
C PHE A 406 17.18 -9.49 21.45
N PHE A 407 18.40 -9.79 21.91
CA PHE A 407 19.56 -10.00 21.05
C PHE A 407 19.70 -11.50 20.73
N THR A 408 19.61 -11.86 19.46
CA THR A 408 20.31 -13.03 18.92
C THR A 408 20.88 -12.70 17.55
N THR A 409 22.16 -12.98 17.37
CA THR A 409 22.92 -12.80 16.13
C THR A 409 22.27 -13.52 14.94
N ALA A 410 21.97 -12.78 13.87
CA ALA A 410 21.45 -13.30 12.60
C ALA A 410 22.58 -13.59 11.59
N PRO A 411 22.49 -14.66 10.76
CA PRO A 411 23.28 -14.82 9.56
C PRO A 411 22.83 -13.84 8.46
N GLN A 412 23.74 -13.52 7.56
CA GLN A 412 23.54 -12.59 6.44
C GLN A 412 22.33 -13.01 5.58
N LEU A 413 21.34 -12.13 5.43
CA LEU A 413 20.45 -12.17 4.28
C LEU A 413 21.30 -12.13 3.00
N PRO A 414 20.94 -12.88 1.94
CA PRO A 414 21.53 -12.63 0.64
C PRO A 414 21.22 -11.18 0.25
N ARG A 415 22.26 -10.41 -0.05
CA ARG A 415 22.13 -9.10 -0.72
C ARG A 415 21.45 -9.35 -2.07
N VAL A 416 20.12 -9.27 -2.11
CA VAL A 416 19.36 -9.20 -3.36
C VAL A 416 19.55 -7.79 -3.92
N GLY A 417 20.69 -7.57 -4.57
CA GLY A 417 21.09 -6.26 -5.10
C GLY A 417 21.29 -5.20 -4.02
N GLN A 418 22.16 -4.23 -4.26
CA GLN A 418 22.31 -3.08 -3.36
C GLN A 418 21.24 -2.01 -3.64
N SER A 419 20.00 -2.39 -3.98
CA SER A 419 19.16 -1.54 -4.83
C SER A 419 17.65 -1.42 -4.57
N PRO A 420 17.01 -2.05 -3.56
CA PRO A 420 15.67 -1.58 -3.19
C PRO A 420 15.81 -0.21 -2.53
N MET A 421 15.00 0.74 -2.99
CA MET A 421 14.92 2.10 -2.47
C MET A 421 13.74 2.19 -1.50
N VAL A 422 13.87 2.98 -0.43
CA VAL A 422 12.90 3.09 0.67
C VAL A 422 12.70 4.56 1.05
N MET A 423 11.46 4.95 1.37
CA MET A 423 11.17 6.34 1.77
C MET A 423 11.46 6.53 3.26
N VAL A 424 12.33 7.48 3.59
CA VAL A 424 12.72 7.81 4.97
C VAL A 424 12.31 9.25 5.29
N GLY A 425 11.53 9.43 6.35
CA GLY A 425 11.24 10.74 6.92
C GLY A 425 12.21 11.08 8.04
N THR A 426 13.02 12.14 7.89
CA THR A 426 13.91 12.61 8.97
C THR A 426 13.46 13.98 9.50
N PRO A 427 13.30 14.14 10.83
CA PRO A 427 13.14 15.46 11.44
C PRO A 427 14.35 16.32 11.07
N SER A 428 14.16 17.41 10.33
CA SER A 428 15.27 18.32 10.02
C SER A 428 15.70 19.00 11.32
N GLY A 429 16.74 18.46 11.95
CA GLY A 429 17.08 18.83 13.32
C GLY A 429 18.32 18.16 13.88
N THR A 430 19.33 17.87 13.08
CA THR A 430 20.76 17.99 13.44
C THR A 430 21.58 17.71 12.19
N ALA A 431 22.40 18.67 11.78
CA ALA A 431 23.41 18.45 10.76
C ALA A 431 24.24 17.21 11.15
N ARG A 432 24.39 16.25 10.23
CA ARG A 432 25.50 15.27 10.30
C ARG A 432 26.76 16.08 10.59
N PRO A 433 27.53 15.80 11.67
CA PRO A 433 28.78 16.50 11.87
C PRO A 433 29.71 16.10 10.74
N GLY A 434 29.83 17.01 9.76
CA GLY A 434 30.80 16.90 8.69
C GLY A 434 32.17 16.68 9.31
N GLY A 435 32.83 15.61 8.88
CA GLY A 435 34.20 15.32 9.25
C GLY A 435 35.09 16.48 8.84
N TYR A 436 35.34 17.39 9.77
CA TYR A 436 36.44 18.32 9.67
C TYR A 436 37.71 17.56 9.99
N GLY A 437 38.46 17.24 8.93
CA GLY A 437 39.87 16.90 9.04
C GLY A 437 40.62 17.99 9.80
N GLY A 438 41.46 17.57 10.74
CA GLY A 438 42.21 18.46 11.58
C GLY A 438 43.44 17.78 12.18
N LYS A 439 44.53 17.83 11.40
CA LYS A 439 45.95 17.55 11.72
C LYS A 439 46.42 16.11 11.81
#